data_AF-A0A9P8F4P4-F1
#
_entry.id   AF-A0A9P8F4P4-F1
#
_cell.length_a   1.000
_cell.length_b   1.000
_cell.length_c   1.000
_cell.angle_alpha   90.00
_cell.angle_beta   90.00
_cell.angle_gamma   90.00
#
_symmetry.space_group_name_H-M   'P 1'
#
loop_
_entity.id
_entity.type
_entity.pdbx_description
1 polymer ?
#
loop_
_entity_poly.entity_id
_entity_poly.type
_entity_poly.pdbx_seq_one_letter_code
_entity_poly.pdbx_strand_id
1 'polypeptide(L)'
;ELENTIRAGESKVKALKATLNKNAQEIQDLRKSLDVQQNARAELQTELDSLKASASDANSELDTLRARIASLETSNRETLSVLESRSTAHDELAQELATQHQKIISLRRDISALEEKNQSLENAASTAKFKEQALQQEVDLLKRNNEWHESELKTRTTEHTKFRKEKNARISELQRANEDANATIDALKRTETTLRQRLEELGQKADDAFAKIQQMQESASKAEESFRVELDSARRLAELQKQSADTAKARLLDLQNNIEQIKENAAEEVGQLQAEIETERADREAVEAKLAELELEVERLQAAASEAQNNASIMATPKRNSNGLAPATPGRDGSPAVFTPGSARMKGNMNFTQLYSEYSNMKADLEAEKRRNYLLSNELDEMIRDLENRGPEQEELREEKERVEAEILEMSSMLDAASAERDEARKEARNLKGQAEGLSREGDILRQQLRDLSAQIKILLVEMQARDQGLEALDTAGQMQLQMIANGELDDQSSAADETSAGALISQRLLLFRNVQELQEQNVQLLKL
;
A
#
# COMPACT_ATOMS: atom_id res chain seq x y z
N GLU A 1 187.47 42.92 -131.53
CA GLU A 1 185.99 42.93 -131.45
C GLU A 1 185.40 41.82 -130.57
N LEU A 2 185.92 40.57 -130.61
CA LEU A 2 185.39 39.42 -129.85
C LEU A 2 185.25 39.56 -128.31
N GLU A 3 185.97 40.46 -127.65
CA GLU A 3 185.86 40.61 -126.18
C GLU A 3 184.56 41.31 -125.73
N ASN A 4 184.00 42.21 -126.56
CA ASN A 4 182.78 42.95 -126.21
C ASN A 4 181.55 42.04 -126.16
N THR A 5 181.49 41.00 -127.01
CA THR A 5 180.37 40.04 -127.02
C THR A 5 180.37 39.14 -125.78
N ILE A 6 181.55 38.78 -125.24
CA ILE A 6 181.66 37.96 -124.03
C ILE A 6 181.17 38.75 -122.80
N ARG A 7 181.65 39.98 -122.59
CA ARG A 7 181.20 40.84 -121.47
C ARG A 7 179.69 41.15 -121.54
N ALA A 8 179.13 41.33 -122.74
CA ALA A 8 177.70 41.48 -122.93
C ALA A 8 176.91 40.20 -122.55
N GLY A 9 177.45 39.02 -122.86
CA GLY A 9 176.90 37.73 -122.45
C GLY A 9 176.88 37.53 -120.93
N GLU A 10 178.01 37.76 -120.25
CA GLU A 10 178.12 37.64 -118.80
C GLU A 10 177.20 38.62 -118.06
N SER A 11 177.12 39.87 -118.52
CA SER A 11 176.17 40.88 -118.03
C SER A 11 174.73 40.36 -118.11
N LYS A 12 174.33 39.82 -119.26
CA LYS A 12 172.97 39.29 -119.49
C LYS A 12 172.67 38.05 -118.64
N VAL A 13 173.65 37.15 -118.44
CA VAL A 13 173.50 35.99 -117.54
C VAL A 13 173.41 36.43 -116.08
N LYS A 14 174.16 37.44 -115.65
CA LYS A 14 174.09 37.98 -114.28
C LYS A 14 172.76 38.69 -114.02
N ALA A 15 172.23 39.43 -115.00
CA ALA A 15 170.89 40.00 -114.95
C ALA A 15 169.80 38.92 -114.89
N LEU A 16 169.90 37.87 -115.71
CA LEU A 16 168.95 36.74 -115.70
C LEU A 16 169.01 35.93 -114.40
N LYS A 17 170.17 35.78 -113.75
CA LYS A 17 170.27 35.22 -112.40
C LYS A 17 169.65 36.14 -111.34
N ALA A 18 169.79 37.45 -111.47
CA ALA A 18 169.17 38.40 -110.55
C ALA A 18 167.63 38.39 -110.67
N THR A 19 167.07 38.33 -111.88
CA THR A 19 165.62 38.19 -112.07
C THR A 19 165.11 36.80 -111.68
N LEU A 20 165.85 35.72 -111.98
CA LEU A 20 165.47 34.38 -111.51
C LEU A 20 165.43 34.31 -109.97
N ASN A 21 166.44 34.84 -109.28
CA ASN A 21 166.46 34.88 -107.82
C ASN A 21 165.35 35.77 -107.26
N LYS A 22 165.09 36.93 -107.87
CA LYS A 22 163.96 37.80 -107.47
C LYS A 22 162.62 37.06 -107.63
N ASN A 23 162.37 36.43 -108.78
CA ASN A 23 161.14 35.69 -109.03
C ASN A 23 161.02 34.47 -108.11
N ALA A 24 162.12 33.80 -107.77
CA ALA A 24 162.13 32.71 -106.80
C ALA A 24 161.79 33.21 -105.38
N GLN A 25 162.28 34.40 -105.00
CA GLN A 25 161.93 35.05 -103.73
C GLN A 25 160.45 35.45 -103.70
N GLU A 26 159.94 36.10 -104.76
CA GLU A 26 158.51 36.44 -104.90
C GLU A 26 157.61 35.19 -104.87
N ILE A 27 158.01 34.08 -105.51
CA ILE A 27 157.30 32.80 -105.43
C ILE A 27 157.38 32.20 -104.00
N GLN A 28 158.51 32.33 -103.31
CA GLN A 28 158.64 31.86 -101.92
C GLN A 28 157.74 32.67 -100.99
N ASP A 29 157.68 33.98 -101.15
CA ASP A 29 156.91 34.88 -100.27
C ASP A 29 155.41 34.85 -100.61
N LEU A 30 155.03 34.64 -101.88
CA LEU A 30 153.66 34.28 -102.26
C LEU A 30 153.24 32.92 -101.69
N ARG A 31 154.15 31.92 -101.64
CA ARG A 31 153.87 30.63 -100.98
C ARG A 31 153.68 30.78 -99.47
N LYS A 32 154.52 31.56 -98.78
CA LYS A 32 154.33 31.90 -97.35
C LYS A 32 152.99 32.61 -97.13
N SER A 33 152.65 33.57 -97.99
CA SER A 33 151.37 34.30 -97.92
C SER A 33 150.17 33.35 -98.14
N LEU A 34 150.24 32.45 -99.13
CA LEU A 34 149.22 31.43 -99.37
C LEU A 34 149.08 30.48 -98.17
N ASP A 35 150.19 30.03 -97.59
CA ASP A 35 150.22 29.15 -96.42
C ASP A 35 149.58 29.83 -95.19
N VAL A 36 149.96 31.08 -94.91
CA VAL A 36 149.33 31.91 -93.86
C VAL A 36 147.83 32.10 -94.10
N GLN A 37 147.40 32.35 -95.34
CA GLN A 37 145.98 32.49 -95.68
C GLN A 37 145.21 31.15 -95.64
N GLN A 38 145.87 30.02 -95.90
CA GLN A 38 145.29 28.68 -95.75
C GLN A 38 145.14 28.32 -94.27
N ASN A 39 146.13 28.62 -93.44
CA ASN A 39 146.09 28.43 -91.99
C ASN A 39 145.02 29.32 -91.36
N ALA A 40 145.00 30.62 -91.65
CA ALA A 40 143.96 31.54 -91.17
C ALA A 40 142.55 31.14 -91.63
N ARG A 41 142.40 30.59 -92.85
CA ARG A 41 141.12 30.04 -93.31
C ARG A 41 140.74 28.75 -92.56
N ALA A 42 141.71 27.89 -92.22
CA ALA A 42 141.45 26.68 -91.44
C ALA A 42 141.05 27.03 -90.00
N GLU A 43 141.75 27.98 -89.38
CA GLU A 43 141.42 28.54 -88.06
C GLU A 43 139.99 29.11 -88.06
N LEU A 44 139.67 30.04 -88.97
CA LEU A 44 138.33 30.61 -89.12
C LEU A 44 137.25 29.55 -89.42
N GLN A 45 137.58 28.47 -90.14
CA GLN A 45 136.66 27.35 -90.36
C GLN A 45 136.40 26.57 -89.07
N THR A 46 137.44 26.30 -88.26
CA THR A 46 137.28 25.64 -86.95
C THR A 46 136.57 26.52 -85.92
N GLU A 47 136.80 27.84 -85.93
CA GLU A 47 136.01 28.79 -85.13
C GLU A 47 134.54 28.77 -85.57
N LEU A 48 134.27 28.87 -86.88
CA LEU A 48 132.92 28.89 -87.43
C LEU A 48 132.16 27.58 -87.18
N ASP A 49 132.81 26.43 -87.23
CA ASP A 49 132.20 25.14 -86.91
C ASP A 49 132.06 24.90 -85.38
N SER A 50 132.96 25.42 -84.55
CA SER A 50 132.77 25.40 -83.08
C SER A 50 131.66 26.36 -82.61
N LEU A 51 131.48 27.49 -83.30
CA LEU A 51 130.34 28.40 -83.10
C LEU A 51 129.02 27.76 -83.54
N LYS A 52 129.00 26.98 -84.64
CA LYS A 52 127.82 26.18 -85.03
C LYS A 52 127.47 25.13 -83.97
N ALA A 53 128.47 24.40 -83.46
CA ALA A 53 128.25 23.42 -82.38
C ALA A 53 127.67 24.12 -81.14
N SER A 54 128.35 25.16 -80.64
CA SER A 54 127.89 25.96 -79.49
C SER A 54 126.48 26.53 -79.68
N ALA A 55 126.13 26.99 -80.89
CA ALA A 55 124.79 27.48 -81.21
C ALA A 55 123.75 26.35 -81.32
N SER A 56 124.13 25.15 -81.78
CA SER A 56 123.28 23.97 -81.78
C SER A 56 122.98 23.51 -80.34
N ASP A 57 124.01 23.44 -79.51
CA ASP A 57 123.91 23.05 -78.11
C ASP A 57 123.04 24.05 -77.34
N ALA A 58 123.32 25.35 -77.47
CA ALA A 58 122.51 26.41 -76.86
C ALA A 58 121.05 26.43 -77.34
N ASN A 59 120.76 26.12 -78.62
CA ASN A 59 119.39 25.95 -79.09
C ASN A 59 118.71 24.74 -78.44
N SER A 60 119.43 23.62 -78.27
CA SER A 60 118.90 22.44 -77.59
C SER A 60 118.60 22.70 -76.11
N GLU A 61 119.47 23.43 -75.41
CA GLU A 61 119.22 23.89 -74.04
C GLU A 61 117.98 24.79 -74.00
N LEU A 62 117.87 25.76 -74.90
CA LEU A 62 116.72 26.68 -75.01
C LEU A 62 115.41 25.90 -75.22
N ASP A 63 115.40 24.88 -76.08
CA ASP A 63 114.21 24.04 -76.32
C ASP A 63 113.88 23.12 -75.13
N THR A 64 114.87 22.58 -74.41
CA THR A 64 114.59 21.86 -73.14
C THR A 64 114.04 22.79 -72.05
N LEU A 65 114.53 24.04 -71.98
CA LEU A 65 114.01 25.06 -71.06
C LEU A 65 112.59 25.47 -71.44
N ARG A 66 112.28 25.66 -72.74
CA ARG A 66 110.90 25.87 -73.23
C ARG A 66 109.98 24.73 -72.84
N ALA A 67 110.39 23.48 -73.07
CA ALA A 67 109.61 22.30 -72.69
C ALA A 67 109.38 22.23 -71.17
N ARG A 68 110.40 22.59 -70.36
CA ARG A 68 110.28 22.64 -68.91
C ARG A 68 109.37 23.77 -68.43
N ILE A 69 109.42 24.95 -69.04
CA ILE A 69 108.52 26.07 -68.75
C ILE A 69 107.07 25.67 -69.09
N ALA A 70 106.82 25.12 -70.27
CA ALA A 70 105.48 24.66 -70.66
C ALA A 70 104.93 23.58 -69.71
N SER A 71 105.78 22.63 -69.28
CA SER A 71 105.42 21.62 -68.26
C SER A 71 105.09 22.26 -66.90
N LEU A 72 105.86 23.25 -66.45
CA LEU A 72 105.63 23.96 -65.19
C LEU A 72 104.38 24.85 -65.26
N GLU A 73 104.11 25.52 -66.38
CA GLU A 73 102.88 26.28 -66.57
C GLU A 73 101.63 25.39 -66.55
N THR A 74 101.67 24.24 -67.24
CA THR A 74 100.56 23.28 -67.22
C THR A 74 100.32 22.74 -65.82
N SER A 75 101.37 22.32 -65.12
CA SER A 75 101.27 21.86 -63.74
C SER A 75 100.76 22.97 -62.79
N ASN A 76 101.16 24.23 -62.99
CA ASN A 76 100.65 25.36 -62.21
C ASN A 76 99.14 25.57 -62.46
N ARG A 77 98.70 25.58 -63.72
CA ARG A 77 97.27 25.63 -64.11
C ARG A 77 96.45 24.49 -63.49
N GLU A 78 96.99 23.27 -63.49
CA GLU A 78 96.39 22.11 -62.83
C GLU A 78 96.29 22.32 -61.30
N THR A 79 97.35 22.79 -60.64
CA THR A 79 97.31 23.04 -59.19
C THR A 79 96.36 24.17 -58.80
N LEU A 80 96.21 25.20 -59.64
CA LEU A 80 95.24 26.27 -59.43
C LEU A 80 93.81 25.75 -59.59
N SER A 81 93.52 24.96 -60.64
CA SER A 81 92.21 24.33 -60.82
C SER A 81 91.84 23.38 -59.67
N VAL A 82 92.82 22.61 -59.15
CA VAL A 82 92.63 21.77 -57.96
C VAL A 82 92.38 22.63 -56.72
N LEU A 83 93.09 23.76 -56.54
CA LEU A 83 92.88 24.69 -55.42
C LEU A 83 91.48 25.34 -55.49
N GLU A 84 91.06 25.79 -56.66
CA GLU A 84 89.71 26.34 -56.90
C GLU A 84 88.63 25.31 -56.56
N SER A 85 88.74 24.08 -57.09
CA SER A 85 87.78 23.00 -56.80
C SER A 85 87.71 22.60 -55.32
N ARG A 86 88.83 22.76 -54.58
CA ARG A 86 88.85 22.57 -53.11
C ARG A 86 88.24 23.75 -52.38
N SER A 87 88.44 24.98 -52.85
CA SER A 87 87.78 26.16 -52.28
C SER A 87 86.27 26.01 -52.39
N THR A 88 85.74 25.72 -53.59
CA THR A 88 84.29 25.55 -53.78
C THR A 88 83.73 24.42 -52.92
N ALA A 89 84.43 23.28 -52.79
CA ALA A 89 84.01 22.19 -51.90
C ALA A 89 84.06 22.56 -50.41
N HIS A 90 84.97 23.46 -49.99
CA HIS A 90 84.99 24.01 -48.63
C HIS A 90 83.86 25.02 -48.38
N ASP A 91 83.54 25.86 -49.37
CA ASP A 91 82.45 26.82 -49.32
C ASP A 91 81.07 26.10 -49.28
N GLU A 92 80.90 25.06 -50.11
CA GLU A 92 79.72 24.16 -50.09
C GLU A 92 79.56 23.46 -48.73
N LEU A 93 80.64 22.91 -48.17
CA LEU A 93 80.62 22.25 -46.86
C LEU A 93 80.31 23.23 -45.72
N ALA A 94 80.83 24.46 -45.80
CA ALA A 94 80.52 25.52 -44.84
C ALA A 94 79.04 25.95 -44.92
N GLN A 95 78.49 26.04 -46.14
CA GLN A 95 77.07 26.30 -46.36
C GLN A 95 76.20 25.15 -45.83
N GLU A 96 76.54 23.88 -46.11
CA GLU A 96 75.80 22.75 -45.54
C GLU A 96 75.81 22.80 -44.01
N LEU A 97 76.99 22.92 -43.40
CA LEU A 97 77.13 23.00 -41.94
C LEU A 97 76.26 24.12 -41.35
N ALA A 98 76.23 25.30 -41.97
CA ALA A 98 75.36 26.39 -41.56
C ALA A 98 73.86 26.03 -41.65
N THR A 99 73.40 25.38 -42.71
CA THR A 99 71.99 24.93 -42.83
C THR A 99 71.63 23.86 -41.80
N GLN A 100 72.53 22.89 -41.54
CA GLN A 100 72.31 21.88 -40.51
C GLN A 100 72.27 22.52 -39.11
N HIS A 101 73.09 23.54 -38.86
CA HIS A 101 73.07 24.27 -37.58
C HIS A 101 71.76 25.06 -37.38
N GLN A 102 71.26 25.73 -38.43
CA GLN A 102 69.94 26.38 -38.41
C GLN A 102 68.82 25.36 -38.14
N LYS A 103 68.86 24.19 -38.78
CA LYS A 103 67.91 23.09 -38.58
C LYS A 103 67.96 22.52 -37.15
N ILE A 104 69.14 22.41 -36.55
CA ILE A 104 69.30 22.03 -35.13
C ILE A 104 68.68 23.08 -34.21
N ILE A 105 68.82 24.37 -34.52
CA ILE A 105 68.21 25.46 -33.75
C ILE A 105 66.68 25.45 -33.86
N SER A 106 66.11 25.23 -35.06
CA SER A 106 64.66 25.12 -35.22
C SER A 106 64.11 23.90 -34.49
N LEU A 107 64.70 22.71 -34.68
CA LEU A 107 64.26 21.49 -34.00
C LEU A 107 64.35 21.60 -32.46
N ARG A 108 65.37 22.28 -31.92
CA ARG A 108 65.44 22.58 -30.47
C ARG A 108 64.31 23.49 -30.01
N ARG A 109 63.93 24.50 -30.79
CA ARG A 109 62.78 25.38 -30.50
C ARG A 109 61.46 24.61 -30.54
N ASP A 110 61.30 23.73 -31.52
CA ASP A 110 60.11 22.91 -31.68
C ASP A 110 59.97 21.89 -30.53
N ILE A 111 61.09 21.28 -30.10
CA ILE A 111 61.14 20.41 -28.90
C ILE A 111 60.67 21.17 -27.66
N SER A 112 61.23 22.34 -27.35
CA SER A 112 60.83 23.09 -26.15
C SER A 112 59.38 23.59 -26.20
N ALA A 113 58.85 23.91 -27.39
CA ALA A 113 57.43 24.23 -27.55
C ALA A 113 56.51 23.01 -27.35
N LEU A 114 56.97 21.80 -27.72
CA LEU A 114 56.26 20.55 -27.45
C LEU A 114 56.34 20.15 -25.97
N GLU A 115 57.48 20.37 -25.31
CA GLU A 115 57.68 20.16 -23.86
C GLU A 115 56.76 21.07 -23.04
N GLU A 116 56.72 22.37 -23.33
CA GLU A 116 55.79 23.34 -22.69
C GLU A 116 54.33 22.94 -22.89
N LYS A 117 53.96 22.55 -24.11
CA LYS A 117 52.61 22.07 -24.43
C LYS A 117 52.26 20.77 -23.69
N ASN A 118 53.21 19.85 -23.54
CA ASN A 118 53.00 18.60 -22.81
C ASN A 118 52.79 18.86 -21.31
N GLN A 119 53.63 19.71 -20.72
CA GLN A 119 53.48 20.16 -19.33
C GLN A 119 52.12 20.86 -19.10
N SER A 120 51.68 21.69 -20.05
CA SER A 120 50.36 22.34 -20.02
C SER A 120 49.20 21.33 -20.06
N LEU A 121 49.29 20.31 -20.93
CA LEU A 121 48.29 19.24 -21.03
C LEU A 121 48.26 18.34 -19.79
N GLU A 122 49.40 18.04 -19.17
CA GLU A 122 49.49 17.27 -17.92
C GLU A 122 48.87 18.03 -16.73
N ASN A 123 49.13 19.34 -16.64
CA ASN A 123 48.49 20.23 -15.68
C ASN A 123 46.97 20.35 -15.91
N ALA A 124 46.51 20.36 -17.16
CA ALA A 124 45.09 20.33 -17.49
C ALA A 124 44.44 18.98 -17.13
N ALA A 125 45.11 17.85 -17.42
CA ALA A 125 44.62 16.50 -17.13
C ALA A 125 44.51 16.22 -15.62
N SER A 126 45.52 16.63 -14.84
CA SER A 126 45.46 16.55 -13.37
C SER A 126 44.34 17.45 -12.80
N THR A 127 44.19 18.67 -13.31
CA THR A 127 43.07 19.56 -12.94
C THR A 127 41.71 18.96 -13.28
N ALA A 128 41.56 18.30 -14.43
CA ALA A 128 40.34 17.61 -14.83
C ALA A 128 40.04 16.43 -13.89
N LYS A 129 41.05 15.61 -13.57
CA LYS A 129 40.94 14.47 -12.64
C LYS A 129 40.52 14.89 -11.23
N PHE A 130 41.02 16.02 -10.72
CA PHE A 130 40.57 16.54 -9.42
C PHE A 130 39.10 17.01 -9.45
N LYS A 131 38.64 17.60 -10.57
CA LYS A 131 37.22 17.97 -10.75
C LYS A 131 36.31 16.75 -10.88
N GLU A 132 36.75 15.74 -11.63
CA GLU A 132 36.08 14.44 -11.75
C GLU A 132 35.92 13.77 -10.38
N GLN A 133 36.99 13.72 -9.56
CA GLN A 133 36.95 13.18 -8.21
C GLN A 133 36.02 13.98 -7.28
N ALA A 134 35.99 15.31 -7.37
CA ALA A 134 35.07 16.13 -6.59
C ALA A 134 33.59 15.89 -6.98
N LEU A 135 33.29 15.86 -8.28
CA LEU A 135 31.95 15.55 -8.79
C LEU A 135 31.51 14.12 -8.45
N GLN A 136 32.42 13.15 -8.47
CA GLN A 136 32.13 11.78 -8.05
C GLN A 136 31.78 11.71 -6.55
N GLN A 137 32.49 12.45 -5.70
CA GLN A 137 32.16 12.56 -4.27
C GLN A 137 30.80 13.23 -4.04
N GLU A 138 30.48 14.29 -4.79
CA GLU A 138 29.17 14.96 -4.75
C GLU A 138 28.05 14.00 -5.18
N VAL A 139 28.23 13.27 -6.29
CA VAL A 139 27.30 12.24 -6.77
C VAL A 139 27.07 11.14 -5.74
N ASP A 140 28.11 10.66 -5.06
CA ASP A 140 27.99 9.61 -4.04
C ASP A 140 27.41 10.12 -2.71
N LEU A 141 27.52 11.42 -2.41
CA LEU A 141 26.77 12.06 -1.32
C LEU A 141 25.28 12.22 -1.68
N LEU A 142 24.97 12.64 -2.91
CA LEU A 142 23.59 12.77 -3.40
C LEU A 142 22.86 11.42 -3.45
N LYS A 143 23.53 10.33 -3.87
CA LYS A 143 23.00 8.96 -3.79
C LYS A 143 22.61 8.58 -2.36
N ARG A 144 23.54 8.72 -1.40
CA ARG A 144 23.28 8.41 0.02
C ARG A 144 22.15 9.25 0.60
N ASN A 145 22.03 10.51 0.21
CA ASN A 145 20.93 11.36 0.65
C ASN A 145 19.58 10.92 0.06
N ASN A 146 19.54 10.51 -1.22
CA ASN A 146 18.34 9.94 -1.83
C ASN A 146 17.96 8.60 -1.20
N GLU A 147 18.93 7.70 -0.95
CA GLU A 147 18.73 6.42 -0.23
C GLU A 147 18.14 6.67 1.17
N TRP A 148 18.64 7.69 1.89
CA TRP A 148 18.12 8.07 3.20
C TRP A 148 16.69 8.63 3.12
N HIS A 149 16.43 9.56 2.17
CA HIS A 149 15.09 10.11 1.94
C HIS A 149 14.07 9.04 1.53
N GLU A 150 14.44 8.10 0.66
CA GLU A 150 13.58 6.98 0.26
C GLU A 150 13.30 6.06 1.45
N SER A 151 14.31 5.74 2.26
CA SER A 151 14.15 4.93 3.47
C SER A 151 13.24 5.59 4.51
N GLU A 152 13.40 6.90 4.76
CA GLU A 152 12.54 7.66 5.67
C GLU A 152 11.10 7.75 5.12
N LEU A 153 10.92 8.09 3.84
CA LEU A 153 9.59 8.16 3.21
C LEU A 153 8.87 6.81 3.24
N LYS A 154 9.58 5.72 2.94
CA LYS A 154 9.07 4.34 3.04
C LYS A 154 8.68 4.00 4.47
N THR A 155 9.52 4.36 5.44
CA THR A 155 9.23 4.17 6.87
C THR A 155 7.96 4.92 7.27
N ARG A 156 7.86 6.22 6.99
CA ARG A 156 6.69 7.05 7.28
C ARG A 156 5.41 6.56 6.60
N THR A 157 5.48 6.10 5.34
CA THR A 157 4.31 5.48 4.67
C THR A 157 3.90 4.17 5.35
N THR A 158 4.84 3.33 5.80
CA THR A 158 4.49 2.12 6.57
C THR A 158 3.92 2.43 7.96
N GLU A 159 4.48 3.40 8.68
CA GLU A 159 3.95 3.89 9.97
C GLU A 159 2.54 4.44 9.82
N HIS A 160 2.31 5.32 8.85
CA HIS A 160 1.01 5.93 8.60
C HIS A 160 -0.03 4.88 8.14
N THR A 161 0.38 3.90 7.32
CA THR A 161 -0.49 2.77 6.93
C THR A 161 -0.84 1.89 8.13
N LYS A 162 0.12 1.61 9.02
CA LYS A 162 -0.09 0.88 10.27
C LYS A 162 -1.05 1.65 11.19
N PHE A 163 -0.81 2.93 11.43
CA PHE A 163 -1.67 3.80 12.22
C PHE A 163 -3.10 3.85 11.68
N ARG A 164 -3.30 4.00 10.36
CA ARG A 164 -4.64 3.94 9.73
C ARG A 164 -5.32 2.58 9.94
N LYS A 165 -4.59 1.47 9.83
CA LYS A 165 -5.14 0.12 10.10
C LYS A 165 -5.54 -0.04 11.57
N GLU A 166 -4.69 0.37 12.51
CA GLU A 166 -4.95 0.30 13.95
C GLU A 166 -6.12 1.20 14.38
N LYS A 167 -6.21 2.42 13.83
CA LYS A 167 -7.35 3.31 14.10
C LYS A 167 -8.64 2.80 13.49
N ASN A 168 -8.63 2.29 12.26
CA ASN A 168 -9.82 1.68 11.65
C ASN A 168 -10.29 0.45 12.44
N ALA A 169 -9.37 -0.45 12.82
CA ALA A 169 -9.69 -1.60 13.66
C ALA A 169 -10.32 -1.18 15.00
N ARG A 170 -9.74 -0.17 15.67
CA ARG A 170 -10.28 0.36 16.92
C ARG A 170 -11.63 1.05 16.76
N ILE A 171 -11.90 1.68 15.61
CA ILE A 171 -13.22 2.24 15.29
C ILE A 171 -14.23 1.09 15.15
N SER A 172 -13.92 0.03 14.40
CA SER A 172 -14.81 -1.13 14.25
C SER A 172 -15.05 -1.89 15.57
N GLU A 173 -14.04 -2.01 16.44
CA GLU A 173 -14.20 -2.54 17.81
C GLU A 173 -15.19 -1.69 18.62
N LEU A 174 -15.05 -0.37 18.58
CA LEU A 174 -15.91 0.55 19.33
C LEU A 174 -17.33 0.64 18.75
N GLN A 175 -17.49 0.54 17.43
CA GLN A 175 -18.80 0.42 16.78
C GLN A 175 -19.51 -0.85 17.24
N ARG A 176 -18.86 -2.01 17.13
CA ARG A 176 -19.44 -3.28 17.59
C ARG A 176 -19.77 -3.26 19.09
N ALA A 177 -18.89 -2.74 19.93
CA ALA A 177 -19.16 -2.64 21.37
C ALA A 177 -20.34 -1.71 21.69
N ASN A 178 -20.58 -0.68 20.86
CA ASN A 178 -21.73 0.20 20.96
C ASN A 178 -23.01 -0.49 20.45
N GLU A 179 -22.94 -1.26 19.37
CA GLU A 179 -24.04 -2.11 18.88
C GLU A 179 -24.45 -3.17 19.92
N ASP A 180 -23.50 -3.91 20.47
CA ASP A 180 -23.71 -4.90 21.55
C ASP A 180 -24.32 -4.24 22.81
N ALA A 181 -23.87 -3.03 23.17
CA ALA A 181 -24.43 -2.26 24.27
C ALA A 181 -25.86 -1.77 24.00
N ASN A 182 -26.15 -1.25 22.81
CA ASN A 182 -27.50 -0.82 22.43
C ASN A 182 -28.49 -2.00 22.36
N ALA A 183 -28.06 -3.15 21.82
CA ALA A 183 -28.85 -4.38 21.83
C ALA A 183 -29.16 -4.84 23.27
N THR A 184 -28.19 -4.72 24.18
CA THR A 184 -28.38 -5.00 25.61
C THR A 184 -29.35 -4.01 26.26
N ILE A 185 -29.22 -2.72 25.97
CA ILE A 185 -30.12 -1.65 26.46
C ILE A 185 -31.56 -1.90 25.98
N ASP A 186 -31.77 -2.25 24.70
CA ASP A 186 -33.10 -2.50 24.16
C ASP A 186 -33.71 -3.81 24.65
N ALA A 187 -32.90 -4.84 24.91
CA ALA A 187 -33.35 -6.03 25.63
C ALA A 187 -33.81 -5.68 27.06
N LEU A 188 -33.02 -4.89 27.79
CA LEU A 188 -33.39 -4.43 29.13
C LEU A 188 -34.68 -3.60 29.12
N LYS A 189 -34.82 -2.61 28.23
CA LYS A 189 -36.07 -1.84 28.06
C LYS A 189 -37.28 -2.74 27.80
N ARG A 190 -37.16 -3.77 26.97
CA ARG A 190 -38.26 -4.74 26.70
C ARG A 190 -38.61 -5.55 27.95
N THR A 191 -37.63 -5.93 28.78
CA THR A 191 -37.94 -6.57 30.07
C THR A 191 -38.55 -5.59 31.07
N GLU A 192 -38.11 -4.34 31.09
CA GLU A 192 -38.62 -3.26 31.95
C GLU A 192 -40.09 -2.92 31.64
N THR A 193 -40.46 -2.78 30.37
CA THR A 193 -41.86 -2.57 29.97
C THR A 193 -42.74 -3.77 30.29
N THR A 194 -42.26 -4.99 30.04
CA THR A 194 -42.96 -6.24 30.41
C THR A 194 -43.19 -6.32 31.93
N LEU A 195 -42.19 -5.93 32.74
CA LEU A 195 -42.30 -5.90 34.20
C LEU A 195 -43.24 -4.78 34.70
N ARG A 196 -43.25 -3.60 34.06
CA ARG A 196 -44.24 -2.54 34.34
C ARG A 196 -45.66 -3.01 34.06
N GLN A 197 -45.92 -3.58 32.88
CA GLN A 197 -47.24 -4.12 32.52
C GLN A 197 -47.69 -5.18 33.52
N ARG A 198 -46.80 -6.08 33.93
CA ARG A 198 -47.10 -7.11 34.94
C ARG A 198 -47.35 -6.53 36.34
N LEU A 199 -46.69 -5.44 36.73
CA LEU A 199 -46.97 -4.73 37.98
C LEU A 199 -48.33 -4.02 37.93
N GLU A 200 -48.67 -3.39 36.80
CA GLU A 200 -49.96 -2.73 36.59
C GLU A 200 -51.12 -3.74 36.58
N GLU A 201 -50.96 -4.88 35.90
CA GLU A 201 -51.88 -6.03 35.99
C GLU A 201 -52.07 -6.55 37.42
N LEU A 202 -50.99 -6.61 38.22
CA LEU A 202 -51.06 -7.07 39.61
C LEU A 202 -51.69 -6.04 40.53
N GLY A 203 -51.45 -4.75 40.30
CA GLY A 203 -52.13 -3.64 40.97
C GLY A 203 -53.64 -3.70 40.70
N GLN A 204 -54.06 -3.75 39.44
CA GLN A 204 -55.47 -3.81 39.09
C GLN A 204 -56.16 -5.07 39.65
N LYS A 205 -55.49 -6.23 39.66
CA LYS A 205 -56.01 -7.46 40.30
C LYS A 205 -56.11 -7.33 41.84
N ALA A 206 -55.28 -6.51 42.47
CA ALA A 206 -55.39 -6.20 43.89
C ALA A 206 -56.54 -5.22 44.16
N ASP A 207 -56.71 -4.18 43.35
CA ASP A 207 -57.80 -3.21 43.45
C ASP A 207 -59.16 -3.88 43.20
N ASP A 208 -59.28 -4.74 42.19
CA ASP A 208 -60.45 -5.58 41.94
C ASP A 208 -60.78 -6.49 43.15
N ALA A 209 -59.74 -7.04 43.80
CA ALA A 209 -59.90 -7.86 45.00
C ALA A 209 -60.35 -7.03 46.21
N PHE A 210 -59.79 -5.83 46.42
CA PHE A 210 -60.23 -4.91 47.48
C PHE A 210 -61.67 -4.43 47.26
N ALA A 211 -62.03 -4.04 46.04
CA ALA A 211 -63.39 -3.65 45.68
C ALA A 211 -64.39 -4.80 45.92
N LYS A 212 -64.01 -6.04 45.59
CA LYS A 212 -64.82 -7.23 45.85
C LYS A 212 -64.93 -7.56 47.34
N ILE A 213 -63.86 -7.40 48.12
CA ILE A 213 -63.89 -7.55 49.59
C ILE A 213 -64.84 -6.50 50.20
N GLN A 214 -64.72 -5.23 49.80
CA GLN A 214 -65.64 -4.17 50.24
C GLN A 214 -67.09 -4.50 49.85
N GLN A 215 -67.35 -4.93 48.61
CA GLN A 215 -68.71 -5.30 48.17
C GLN A 215 -69.29 -6.44 49.02
N MET A 216 -68.49 -7.48 49.33
CA MET A 216 -68.93 -8.56 50.20
C MET A 216 -69.18 -8.05 51.64
N GLN A 217 -68.29 -7.23 52.19
CA GLN A 217 -68.44 -6.67 53.54
C GLN A 217 -69.66 -5.74 53.66
N GLU A 218 -69.93 -4.92 52.65
CA GLU A 218 -71.16 -4.12 52.55
C GLU A 218 -72.40 -5.01 52.44
N SER A 219 -72.35 -6.11 51.66
CA SER A 219 -73.48 -7.03 51.53
C SER A 219 -73.77 -7.79 52.84
N ALA A 220 -72.71 -8.17 53.58
CA ALA A 220 -72.81 -8.80 54.89
C ALA A 220 -73.38 -7.82 55.93
N SER A 221 -72.90 -6.57 55.96
CA SER A 221 -73.43 -5.50 56.82
C SER A 221 -74.91 -5.22 56.55
N LYS A 222 -75.31 -5.10 55.27
CA LYS A 222 -76.71 -4.93 54.86
C LYS A 222 -77.58 -6.12 55.26
N ALA A 223 -77.05 -7.35 55.17
CA ALA A 223 -77.75 -8.56 55.62
C ALA A 223 -77.88 -8.63 57.15
N GLU A 224 -76.83 -8.29 57.90
CA GLU A 224 -76.85 -8.23 59.37
C GLU A 224 -77.84 -7.17 59.87
N GLU A 225 -77.89 -6.00 59.23
CA GLU A 225 -78.86 -4.96 59.56
C GLU A 225 -80.31 -5.38 59.19
N SER A 226 -80.54 -6.07 58.06
CA SER A 226 -81.87 -6.61 57.76
C SER A 226 -82.28 -7.69 58.77
N PHE A 227 -81.40 -8.62 59.14
CA PHE A 227 -81.70 -9.62 60.18
C PHE A 227 -81.96 -8.97 61.55
N ARG A 228 -81.28 -7.86 61.88
CA ARG A 228 -81.52 -7.10 63.11
C ARG A 228 -82.90 -6.42 63.09
N VAL A 229 -83.30 -5.82 61.97
CA VAL A 229 -84.64 -5.24 61.79
C VAL A 229 -85.72 -6.32 61.84
N GLU A 230 -85.50 -7.48 61.21
CA GLU A 230 -86.40 -8.63 61.29
C GLU A 230 -86.54 -9.13 62.73
N LEU A 231 -85.43 -9.32 63.46
CA LEU A 231 -85.43 -9.72 64.87
C LEU A 231 -86.18 -8.73 65.77
N ASP A 232 -85.99 -7.43 65.59
CA ASP A 232 -86.72 -6.43 66.36
C ASP A 232 -88.20 -6.32 65.95
N SER A 233 -88.55 -6.61 64.70
CA SER A 233 -89.94 -6.76 64.28
C SER A 233 -90.61 -8.00 64.89
N ALA A 234 -89.90 -9.13 64.94
CA ALA A 234 -90.36 -10.38 65.52
C ALA A 234 -90.50 -10.27 67.05
N ARG A 235 -89.57 -9.57 67.72
CA ARG A 235 -89.69 -9.20 69.15
C ARG A 235 -90.92 -8.35 69.42
N ARG A 236 -91.19 -7.33 68.61
CA ARG A 236 -92.40 -6.50 68.73
C ARG A 236 -93.68 -7.30 68.50
N LEU A 237 -93.69 -8.21 67.51
CA LEU A 237 -94.83 -9.09 67.25
C LEU A 237 -95.06 -10.07 68.42
N ALA A 238 -94.01 -10.68 68.96
CA ALA A 238 -94.09 -11.57 70.11
C ALA A 238 -94.57 -10.84 71.38
N GLU A 239 -94.11 -9.61 71.62
CA GLU A 239 -94.58 -8.79 72.74
C GLU A 239 -96.03 -8.33 72.55
N LEU A 240 -96.47 -8.00 71.33
CA LEU A 240 -97.89 -7.74 71.03
C LEU A 240 -98.76 -9.00 71.20
N GLN A 241 -98.29 -10.17 70.78
CA GLN A 241 -98.97 -11.45 71.01
C GLN A 241 -99.07 -11.78 72.50
N LYS A 242 -98.01 -11.53 73.28
CA LYS A 242 -97.99 -11.64 74.74
C LYS A 242 -98.99 -10.68 75.39
N GLN A 243 -98.97 -9.40 75.04
CA GLN A 243 -99.93 -8.41 75.56
C GLN A 243 -101.38 -8.75 75.17
N SER A 244 -101.61 -9.28 73.97
CA SER A 244 -102.91 -9.77 73.54
C SER A 244 -103.37 -10.98 74.35
N ALA A 245 -102.48 -11.96 74.58
CA ALA A 245 -102.75 -13.14 75.40
C ALA A 245 -102.99 -12.77 76.87
N ASP A 246 -102.23 -11.82 77.43
CA ASP A 246 -102.40 -11.35 78.81
C ASP A 246 -103.69 -10.51 78.95
N THR A 247 -104.07 -9.74 77.94
CA THR A 247 -105.39 -9.08 77.87
C THR A 247 -106.52 -10.11 77.76
N ALA A 248 -106.33 -11.21 77.03
CA ALA A 248 -107.30 -12.29 76.94
C ALA A 248 -107.43 -13.05 78.28
N LYS A 249 -106.33 -13.30 79.00
CA LYS A 249 -106.34 -13.84 80.37
C LYS A 249 -107.06 -12.90 81.33
N ALA A 250 -106.79 -11.59 81.27
CA ALA A 250 -107.49 -10.59 82.10
C ALA A 250 -109.01 -10.65 81.87
N ARG A 251 -109.46 -10.62 80.60
CA ARG A 251 -110.88 -10.77 80.27
C ARG A 251 -111.48 -12.11 80.70
N LEU A 252 -110.71 -13.20 80.67
CA LEU A 252 -111.16 -14.50 81.18
C LEU A 252 -111.30 -14.50 82.71
N LEU A 253 -110.40 -13.83 83.43
CA LEU A 253 -110.52 -13.61 84.88
C LEU A 253 -111.72 -12.70 85.19
N ASP A 254 -111.92 -11.60 84.46
CA ASP A 254 -113.09 -10.72 84.62
C ASP A 254 -114.39 -11.49 84.36
N LEU A 255 -114.45 -12.30 83.30
CA LEU A 255 -115.61 -13.16 83.01
C LEU A 255 -115.81 -14.25 84.08
N GLN A 256 -114.73 -14.81 84.62
CA GLN A 256 -114.81 -15.80 85.70
C GLN A 256 -115.32 -15.17 87.00
N ASN A 257 -114.80 -13.99 87.38
CA ASN A 257 -115.28 -13.20 88.51
C ASN A 257 -116.77 -12.84 88.35
N ASN A 258 -117.20 -12.42 87.14
CA ASN A 258 -118.60 -12.16 86.84
C ASN A 258 -119.47 -13.44 86.93
N ILE A 259 -118.96 -14.60 86.51
CA ILE A 259 -119.65 -15.90 86.65
C ILE A 259 -119.75 -16.31 88.12
N GLU A 260 -118.73 -16.04 88.93
CA GLU A 260 -118.74 -16.29 90.37
C GLU A 260 -119.74 -15.35 91.08
N GLN A 261 -119.75 -14.06 90.75
CA GLN A 261 -120.76 -13.10 91.24
C GLN A 261 -122.19 -13.46 90.81
N ILE A 262 -122.41 -13.91 89.57
CA ILE A 262 -123.74 -14.36 89.12
C ILE A 262 -124.19 -15.62 89.89
N LYS A 263 -123.27 -16.53 90.23
CA LYS A 263 -123.59 -17.69 91.08
C LYS A 263 -123.90 -17.29 92.52
N GLU A 264 -123.21 -16.29 93.05
CA GLU A 264 -123.44 -15.76 94.40
C GLU A 264 -124.80 -15.06 94.48
N ASN A 265 -125.10 -14.15 93.56
CA ASN A 265 -126.43 -13.54 93.42
C ASN A 265 -127.54 -14.60 93.25
N ALA A 266 -127.33 -15.62 92.42
CA ALA A 266 -128.32 -16.70 92.23
C ALA A 266 -128.47 -17.58 93.48
N ALA A 267 -127.44 -17.72 94.32
CA ALA A 267 -127.55 -18.38 95.61
C ALA A 267 -128.32 -17.52 96.62
N GLU A 268 -128.17 -16.20 96.58
CA GLU A 268 -128.99 -15.26 97.36
C GLU A 268 -130.47 -15.31 96.93
N GLU A 269 -130.78 -15.28 95.63
CA GLU A 269 -132.15 -15.40 95.11
C GLU A 269 -132.78 -16.75 95.49
N VAL A 270 -132.04 -17.87 95.38
CA VAL A 270 -132.52 -19.18 95.83
C VAL A 270 -132.74 -19.22 97.34
N GLY A 271 -131.90 -18.55 98.13
CA GLY A 271 -132.09 -18.42 99.59
C GLY A 271 -133.34 -17.61 99.95
N GLN A 272 -133.62 -16.53 99.23
CA GLN A 272 -134.84 -15.72 99.40
C GLN A 272 -136.10 -16.52 99.05
N LEU A 273 -136.11 -17.21 97.90
CA LEU A 273 -137.23 -18.06 97.48
C LEU A 273 -137.46 -19.25 98.44
N GLN A 274 -136.41 -19.81 99.04
CA GLN A 274 -136.55 -20.85 100.07
C GLN A 274 -137.21 -20.30 101.34
N ALA A 275 -136.82 -19.11 101.81
CA ALA A 275 -137.46 -18.48 102.96
C ALA A 275 -138.94 -18.16 102.71
N GLU A 276 -139.28 -17.71 101.50
CA GLU A 276 -140.66 -17.38 101.09
C GLU A 276 -141.54 -18.64 101.01
N ILE A 277 -141.02 -19.76 100.50
CA ILE A 277 -141.67 -21.08 100.53
C ILE A 277 -141.88 -21.59 101.97
N GLU A 278 -140.91 -21.37 102.87
CA GLU A 278 -141.05 -21.75 104.28
C GLU A 278 -142.17 -20.94 104.97
N THR A 279 -142.36 -19.66 104.61
CA THR A 279 -143.49 -18.87 105.13
C THR A 279 -144.84 -19.31 104.58
N GLU A 280 -144.97 -19.60 103.28
CA GLU A 280 -146.27 -20.03 102.72
C GLU A 280 -146.71 -21.40 103.28
N ARG A 281 -145.75 -22.28 103.61
CA ARG A 281 -146.03 -23.54 104.32
C ARG A 281 -146.66 -23.33 105.70
N ALA A 282 -146.12 -22.40 106.49
CA ALA A 282 -146.64 -22.11 107.83
C ALA A 282 -148.08 -21.56 107.79
N ASP A 283 -148.37 -20.68 106.83
CA ASP A 283 -149.73 -20.19 106.61
C ASP A 283 -150.68 -21.30 106.14
N ARG A 284 -150.21 -22.27 105.35
CA ARG A 284 -151.01 -23.41 104.89
C ARG A 284 -151.45 -24.33 106.04
N GLU A 285 -150.54 -24.65 106.98
CA GLU A 285 -150.87 -25.45 108.16
C GLU A 285 -151.91 -24.75 109.06
N ALA A 286 -151.82 -23.41 109.20
CA ALA A 286 -152.77 -22.62 109.97
C ALA A 286 -154.20 -22.55 109.36
N VAL A 287 -154.34 -22.85 108.07
CA VAL A 287 -155.64 -22.98 107.38
C VAL A 287 -156.22 -24.39 107.53
N GLU A 288 -155.40 -25.44 107.35
CA GLU A 288 -155.86 -26.83 107.49
C GLU A 288 -156.37 -27.15 108.90
N ALA A 289 -155.75 -26.58 109.94
CA ALA A 289 -156.22 -26.71 111.32
C ALA A 289 -157.65 -26.18 111.56
N LYS A 290 -158.11 -25.19 110.78
CA LYS A 290 -159.47 -24.64 110.86
C LYS A 290 -160.49 -25.40 110.00
N LEU A 291 -160.02 -26.15 109.00
CA LEU A 291 -160.89 -26.97 108.16
C LEU A 291 -161.45 -28.15 108.97
N ALA A 292 -160.57 -28.84 109.69
CA ALA A 292 -160.91 -30.02 110.50
C ALA A 292 -161.93 -29.75 111.63
N GLU A 293 -161.98 -28.52 112.18
CA GLU A 293 -162.98 -28.14 113.19
C GLU A 293 -164.39 -27.98 112.59
N LEU A 294 -164.49 -27.60 111.32
CA LEU A 294 -165.78 -27.41 110.61
C LEU A 294 -166.29 -28.70 109.97
N GLU A 295 -165.41 -29.61 109.55
CA GLU A 295 -165.78 -30.89 108.93
C GLU A 295 -166.54 -31.81 109.92
N LEU A 296 -166.22 -31.74 111.21
CA LEU A 296 -166.79 -32.57 112.27
C LEU A 296 -168.29 -32.28 112.54
N GLU A 297 -168.75 -31.04 112.36
CA GLU A 297 -170.15 -30.65 112.56
C GLU A 297 -171.04 -31.03 111.35
N VAL A 298 -170.46 -31.14 110.15
CA VAL A 298 -171.18 -31.47 108.90
C VAL A 298 -171.43 -32.98 108.76
N GLU A 299 -170.52 -33.82 109.26
CA GLU A 299 -170.60 -35.29 109.15
C GLU A 299 -171.90 -35.87 109.74
N ARG A 300 -172.55 -35.17 110.68
CA ARG A 300 -173.73 -35.66 111.39
C ARG A 300 -175.06 -35.57 110.63
N LEU A 301 -175.13 -34.88 109.48
CA LEU A 301 -176.40 -34.62 108.79
C LEU A 301 -176.47 -34.94 107.28
N GLN A 302 -175.37 -35.25 106.60
CA GLN A 302 -175.39 -35.37 105.11
C GLN A 302 -174.60 -36.56 104.52
N ALA A 303 -174.73 -37.73 105.15
CA ALA A 303 -174.19 -39.00 104.62
C ALA A 303 -174.94 -39.56 103.40
N ALA A 304 -174.89 -38.89 102.23
CA ALA A 304 -175.36 -39.42 100.94
C ALA A 304 -174.72 -38.75 99.70
N ALA A 305 -174.22 -39.58 98.77
CA ALA A 305 -173.93 -39.34 97.34
C ALA A 305 -172.70 -38.48 96.89
N SER A 306 -171.61 -39.18 96.50
CA SER A 306 -170.93 -39.22 95.16
C SER A 306 -171.11 -38.07 94.13
N GLU A 307 -170.21 -37.73 93.19
CA GLU A 307 -168.82 -38.08 92.78
C GLU A 307 -168.49 -37.20 91.53
N ALA A 308 -167.22 -36.80 91.23
CA ALA A 308 -166.79 -36.23 89.92
C ALA A 308 -165.25 -36.17 89.73
N GLN A 309 -164.74 -35.98 88.49
CA GLN A 309 -163.32 -36.21 88.11
C GLN A 309 -162.75 -35.41 86.88
N ASN A 310 -161.42 -35.12 86.89
CA ASN A 310 -160.43 -35.05 85.77
C ASN A 310 -160.53 -34.00 84.58
N ASN A 311 -159.60 -33.94 83.58
CA ASN A 311 -158.16 -33.47 83.58
C ASN A 311 -157.50 -33.28 82.13
N ALA A 312 -156.37 -32.52 81.99
CA ALA A 312 -155.19 -32.61 81.03
C ALA A 312 -155.07 -32.09 79.52
N SER A 313 -153.82 -31.65 79.10
CA SER A 313 -152.99 -31.94 77.84
C SER A 313 -152.58 -30.95 76.64
N ILE A 314 -151.23 -30.73 76.38
CA ILE A 314 -150.34 -30.87 75.13
C ILE A 314 -150.13 -29.84 73.89
N MET A 315 -148.84 -29.44 73.56
CA MET A 315 -148.00 -29.08 72.28
C MET A 315 -148.38 -28.07 71.09
N ALA A 316 -147.57 -27.63 70.04
CA ALA A 316 -146.12 -27.22 69.73
C ALA A 316 -145.73 -26.81 68.20
N THR A 317 -144.47 -26.32 67.84
CA THR A 317 -143.66 -26.43 66.51
C THR A 317 -143.17 -25.17 65.58
N PRO A 318 -142.56 -25.19 64.29
CA PRO A 318 -141.31 -24.38 63.84
C PRO A 318 -141.07 -23.81 62.33
N LYS A 319 -139.89 -23.13 61.95
CA LYS A 319 -139.08 -23.04 60.61
C LYS A 319 -138.58 -21.66 59.91
N ARG A 320 -137.49 -21.67 59.03
CA ARG A 320 -137.03 -20.80 57.80
C ARG A 320 -135.84 -19.73 57.87
N ASN A 321 -135.11 -19.12 56.83
CA ASN A 321 -134.56 -19.43 55.41
C ASN A 321 -133.70 -18.28 54.59
N SER A 322 -132.51 -18.56 53.94
CA SER A 322 -131.81 -18.05 52.63
C SER A 322 -131.09 -16.66 52.22
N ASN A 323 -129.93 -16.74 51.45
CA ASN A 323 -129.26 -15.94 50.29
C ASN A 323 -128.58 -14.49 50.40
N GLY A 324 -127.69 -13.88 49.51
CA GLY A 324 -126.65 -14.29 48.45
C GLY A 324 -126.16 -13.29 47.26
N LEU A 325 -124.82 -13.18 46.90
CA LEU A 325 -124.07 -12.87 45.57
C LEU A 325 -123.45 -11.48 45.03
N ALA A 326 -122.34 -11.55 44.21
CA ALA A 326 -121.81 -10.70 43.04
C ALA A 326 -120.89 -9.40 43.22
N PRO A 327 -120.36 -8.61 42.20
CA PRO A 327 -119.59 -8.78 40.89
C PRO A 327 -118.42 -7.73 40.48
N ALA A 328 -117.73 -7.84 39.29
CA ALA A 328 -117.42 -6.77 38.23
C ALA A 328 -115.98 -6.34 37.64
N THR A 329 -115.69 -6.62 36.32
CA THR A 329 -114.92 -5.84 35.23
C THR A 329 -113.66 -6.36 34.38
N PRO A 330 -112.66 -5.58 33.79
CA PRO A 330 -112.29 -5.64 32.31
C PRO A 330 -110.76 -5.70 31.84
N GLY A 331 -110.42 -5.60 30.50
CA GLY A 331 -109.02 -5.62 29.90
C GLY A 331 -108.83 -5.22 28.38
N ARG A 332 -107.59 -5.19 27.78
CA ARG A 332 -107.13 -4.61 26.43
C ARG A 332 -105.63 -5.01 26.05
N ASP A 333 -104.87 -4.98 24.89
CA ASP A 333 -104.79 -4.75 23.37
C ASP A 333 -103.50 -5.52 22.80
N GLY A 334 -102.93 -5.57 21.55
CA GLY A 334 -103.23 -5.16 20.12
C GLY A 334 -102.00 -5.05 19.10
N SER A 335 -102.11 -5.50 17.81
CA SER A 335 -101.23 -5.30 16.56
C SER A 335 -99.81 -5.97 16.40
N PRO A 336 -99.17 -6.22 15.19
CA PRO A 336 -99.36 -5.73 13.77
C PRO A 336 -99.20 -6.78 12.58
N ALA A 337 -99.01 -6.36 11.29
CA ALA A 337 -98.72 -7.14 10.03
C ALA A 337 -98.05 -6.25 8.90
N VAL A 338 -97.73 -6.53 7.60
CA VAL A 338 -98.05 -7.56 6.52
C VAL A 338 -96.84 -7.83 5.51
N PHE A 339 -97.00 -7.97 4.16
CA PHE A 339 -96.01 -8.47 3.13
C PHE A 339 -96.20 -7.93 1.65
N THR A 340 -95.24 -8.21 0.72
CA THR A 340 -95.03 -7.90 -0.75
C THR A 340 -95.95 -8.67 -1.76
N PRO A 341 -95.76 -8.81 -3.13
CA PRO A 341 -94.72 -8.39 -4.16
C PRO A 341 -95.23 -7.94 -5.60
N GLY A 342 -94.33 -7.67 -6.59
CA GLY A 342 -94.44 -8.30 -7.95
C GLY A 342 -94.27 -7.55 -9.32
N SER A 343 -93.23 -7.93 -10.10
CA SER A 343 -93.21 -8.22 -11.58
C SER A 343 -92.91 -7.21 -12.75
N ALA A 344 -91.70 -7.34 -13.32
CA ALA A 344 -91.31 -7.58 -14.76
C ALA A 344 -91.60 -6.67 -16.00
N ARG A 345 -90.48 -6.35 -16.70
CA ARG A 345 -90.16 -6.49 -18.18
C ARG A 345 -90.36 -5.36 -19.25
N MET A 346 -89.25 -5.18 -20.01
CA MET A 346 -89.07 -4.83 -21.44
C MET A 346 -89.33 -3.40 -22.01
N LYS A 347 -88.23 -2.65 -22.12
CA LYS A 347 -87.62 -2.07 -23.35
C LYS A 347 -88.52 -1.81 -24.57
N GLY A 348 -88.53 -0.56 -25.04
CA GLY A 348 -88.51 -0.29 -26.50
C GLY A 348 -89.44 0.76 -27.10
N ASN A 349 -89.37 2.03 -26.67
CA ASN A 349 -89.59 3.20 -27.53
C ASN A 349 -89.23 4.47 -26.75
N MET A 350 -88.18 5.19 -27.19
CA MET A 350 -87.75 6.40 -26.49
C MET A 350 -88.67 7.58 -26.78
N ASN A 351 -89.50 7.91 -25.80
CA ASN A 351 -90.27 9.16 -25.77
C ASN A 351 -89.32 10.37 -25.88
N PHE A 352 -89.82 11.55 -26.26
CA PHE A 352 -89.01 12.77 -26.40
C PHE A 352 -88.19 13.08 -25.13
N THR A 353 -88.77 12.86 -23.94
CA THR A 353 -88.08 12.98 -22.65
C THR A 353 -86.92 11.99 -22.48
N GLN A 354 -87.01 10.78 -23.04
CA GLN A 354 -85.94 9.78 -23.01
C GLN A 354 -84.85 10.08 -24.04
N LEU A 355 -85.19 10.61 -25.22
CA LEU A 355 -84.20 11.18 -26.15
C LEU A 355 -83.49 12.39 -25.54
N TYR A 356 -84.18 13.23 -24.76
CA TYR A 356 -83.56 14.33 -24.03
C TYR A 356 -82.67 13.84 -22.89
N SER A 357 -83.04 12.77 -22.16
CA SER A 357 -82.15 12.17 -21.17
C SER A 357 -80.93 11.51 -21.81
N GLU A 358 -81.06 10.80 -22.94
CA GLU A 358 -79.89 10.27 -23.65
C GLU A 358 -79.01 11.38 -24.23
N TYR A 359 -79.59 12.47 -24.75
CA TYR A 359 -78.80 13.65 -25.14
C TYR A 359 -78.07 14.29 -23.95
N SER A 360 -78.72 14.34 -22.76
CA SER A 360 -78.07 14.80 -21.53
C SER A 360 -76.98 13.85 -21.04
N ASN A 361 -77.16 12.53 -21.20
CA ASN A 361 -76.17 11.51 -20.88
C ASN A 361 -74.97 11.65 -21.83
N MET A 362 -75.20 11.60 -23.15
CA MET A 362 -74.16 11.80 -24.17
C MET A 362 -73.42 13.13 -24.02
N LYS A 363 -74.11 14.20 -23.56
CA LYS A 363 -73.46 15.46 -23.22
C LYS A 363 -72.60 15.34 -21.95
N ALA A 364 -73.09 14.70 -20.88
CA ALA A 364 -72.34 14.45 -19.66
C ALA A 364 -71.13 13.54 -19.90
N ASP A 365 -71.27 12.53 -20.75
CA ASP A 365 -70.20 11.62 -21.20
C ASP A 365 -69.18 12.36 -22.07
N LEU A 366 -69.61 13.23 -22.99
CA LEU A 366 -68.71 14.10 -23.75
C LEU A 366 -67.97 15.09 -22.85
N GLU A 367 -68.61 15.61 -21.79
CA GLU A 367 -67.98 16.45 -20.79
C GLU A 367 -67.06 15.65 -19.85
N ALA A 368 -67.34 14.37 -19.61
CA ALA A 368 -66.46 13.45 -18.89
C ALA A 368 -65.23 13.09 -19.72
N GLU A 369 -65.39 12.75 -21.00
CA GLU A 369 -64.28 12.46 -21.91
C GLU A 369 -63.47 13.71 -22.25
N LYS A 370 -64.06 14.90 -22.33
CA LYS A 370 -63.29 16.16 -22.40
C LYS A 370 -62.45 16.40 -21.14
N ARG A 371 -62.99 16.13 -19.95
CA ARG A 371 -62.21 16.16 -18.70
C ARG A 371 -61.13 15.09 -18.67
N ARG A 372 -61.39 13.89 -19.19
CA ARG A 372 -60.41 12.81 -19.32
C ARG A 372 -59.26 13.16 -20.26
N ASN A 373 -59.57 13.70 -21.44
CA ASN A 373 -58.56 14.15 -22.40
C ASN A 373 -57.76 15.34 -21.86
N TYR A 374 -58.39 16.26 -21.12
CA TYR A 374 -57.67 17.34 -20.43
C TYR A 374 -56.72 16.82 -19.34
N LEU A 375 -57.16 15.89 -18.50
CA LEU A 375 -56.30 15.25 -17.50
C LEU A 375 -55.14 14.48 -18.15
N LEU A 376 -55.42 13.70 -19.20
CA LEU A 376 -54.40 12.96 -19.95
C LEU A 376 -53.41 13.89 -20.67
N SER A 377 -53.86 15.05 -21.17
CA SER A 377 -52.98 16.06 -21.75
C SER A 377 -52.06 16.66 -20.68
N ASN A 378 -52.59 16.98 -19.49
CA ASN A 378 -51.78 17.46 -18.37
C ASN A 378 -50.76 16.40 -17.90
N GLU A 379 -51.17 15.12 -17.85
CA GLU A 379 -50.31 13.99 -17.48
C GLU A 379 -49.20 13.76 -18.53
N LEU A 380 -49.50 13.97 -19.82
CA LEU A 380 -48.50 13.99 -20.89
C LEU A 380 -47.55 15.19 -20.79
N ASP A 381 -48.06 16.40 -20.52
CA ASP A 381 -47.23 17.60 -20.31
C ASP A 381 -46.34 17.48 -19.06
N GLU A 382 -46.81 16.79 -18.01
CA GLU A 382 -46.06 16.47 -16.79
C GLU A 382 -44.96 15.43 -17.09
N MET A 383 -45.28 14.34 -17.80
CA MET A 383 -44.26 13.38 -18.26
C MET A 383 -43.23 13.99 -19.22
N ILE A 384 -43.63 14.93 -20.09
CA ILE A 384 -42.70 15.66 -20.97
C ILE A 384 -41.75 16.50 -20.12
N ARG A 385 -42.24 17.26 -19.14
CA ARG A 385 -41.38 18.03 -18.22
C ARG A 385 -40.45 17.15 -17.40
N ASP A 386 -40.91 15.99 -16.93
CA ASP A 386 -40.04 15.04 -16.23
C ASP A 386 -38.96 14.47 -17.17
N LEU A 387 -39.27 14.22 -18.44
CA LEU A 387 -38.25 13.83 -19.44
C LEU A 387 -37.29 14.98 -19.76
N GLU A 388 -37.76 16.23 -19.85
CA GLU A 388 -36.92 17.43 -20.03
C GLU A 388 -36.00 17.66 -18.83
N ASN A 389 -36.51 17.50 -17.61
CA ASN A 389 -35.74 17.60 -16.36
C ASN A 389 -34.68 16.49 -16.22
N ARG A 390 -34.96 15.29 -16.75
CA ARG A 390 -34.03 14.15 -16.72
C ARG A 390 -33.11 14.02 -17.93
N GLY A 391 -33.36 14.78 -18.99
CA GLY A 391 -32.46 14.95 -20.12
C GLY A 391 -31.01 15.30 -19.73
N PRO A 392 -30.77 16.38 -18.95
CA PRO A 392 -29.42 16.75 -18.54
C PRO A 392 -28.78 15.72 -17.59
N GLU A 393 -29.54 15.10 -16.69
CA GLU A 393 -29.06 13.98 -15.83
C GLU A 393 -28.49 12.83 -16.68
N GLN A 394 -29.17 12.47 -17.79
CA GLN A 394 -28.67 11.41 -18.68
C GLN A 394 -27.48 11.83 -19.53
N GLU A 395 -27.31 13.11 -19.85
CA GLU A 395 -26.16 13.58 -20.63
C GLU A 395 -24.91 13.73 -19.75
N GLU A 396 -25.04 14.27 -18.53
CA GLU A 396 -23.97 14.32 -17.52
C GLU A 396 -23.44 12.89 -17.21
N LEU A 397 -24.35 11.91 -17.09
CA LEU A 397 -23.98 10.50 -16.93
C LEU A 397 -23.33 9.88 -18.19
N ARG A 398 -23.53 10.43 -19.39
CA ARG A 398 -22.81 10.01 -20.61
C ARG A 398 -21.43 10.62 -20.67
N GLU A 399 -21.31 11.92 -20.39
CA GLU A 399 -20.02 12.63 -20.32
C GLU A 399 -19.11 12.02 -19.25
N GLU A 400 -19.63 11.72 -18.05
CA GLU A 400 -18.86 11.01 -17.01
C GLU A 400 -18.51 9.58 -17.43
N LYS A 401 -19.41 8.84 -18.09
CA LYS A 401 -19.11 7.50 -18.61
C LYS A 401 -17.98 7.55 -19.65
N GLU A 402 -18.02 8.47 -20.61
CA GLU A 402 -16.99 8.62 -21.63
C GLU A 402 -15.65 9.05 -21.01
N ARG A 403 -15.67 9.96 -20.03
CA ARG A 403 -14.50 10.35 -19.24
C ARG A 403 -13.87 9.14 -18.53
N VAL A 404 -14.67 8.33 -17.84
CA VAL A 404 -14.20 7.14 -17.12
C VAL A 404 -13.73 6.04 -18.09
N GLU A 405 -14.36 5.87 -19.26
CA GLU A 405 -13.87 4.93 -20.29
C GLU A 405 -12.53 5.41 -20.88
N ALA A 406 -12.31 6.71 -21.05
CA ALA A 406 -11.03 7.27 -21.45
C ALA A 406 -9.95 7.11 -20.34
N GLU A 407 -10.28 7.41 -19.08
CA GLU A 407 -9.39 7.19 -17.93
C GLU A 407 -8.97 5.71 -17.81
N ILE A 408 -9.89 4.76 -18.05
CA ILE A 408 -9.60 3.31 -18.05
C ILE A 408 -8.66 2.92 -19.20
N LEU A 409 -8.83 3.48 -20.40
CA LEU A 409 -7.94 3.22 -21.54
C LEU A 409 -6.53 3.79 -21.30
N GLU A 410 -6.42 4.98 -20.72
CA GLU A 410 -5.12 5.57 -20.35
C GLU A 410 -4.42 4.73 -19.26
N MET A 411 -5.17 4.32 -18.23
CA MET A 411 -4.68 3.42 -17.17
C MET A 411 -4.23 2.05 -17.70
N SER A 412 -4.93 1.48 -18.69
CA SER A 412 -4.49 0.24 -19.36
C SER A 412 -3.19 0.46 -20.13
N SER A 413 -3.09 1.56 -20.90
CA SER A 413 -1.88 1.92 -21.66
C SER A 413 -0.67 2.10 -20.74
N MET A 414 -0.85 2.77 -19.59
CA MET A 414 0.19 2.91 -18.56
C MET A 414 0.59 1.56 -17.94
N LEU A 415 -0.38 0.66 -17.69
CA LEU A 415 -0.12 -0.68 -17.15
C LEU A 415 0.64 -1.58 -18.14
N ASP A 416 0.32 -1.50 -19.44
CA ASP A 416 1.01 -2.24 -20.50
C ASP A 416 2.44 -1.72 -20.70
N ALA A 417 2.63 -0.39 -20.72
CA ALA A 417 3.95 0.23 -20.79
C ALA A 417 4.85 -0.16 -19.59
N ALA A 418 4.34 -0.03 -18.37
CA ALA A 418 5.04 -0.44 -17.15
C ALA A 418 5.32 -1.95 -17.10
N SER A 419 4.44 -2.77 -17.71
CA SER A 419 4.66 -4.21 -17.82
C SER A 419 5.77 -4.57 -18.80
N ALA A 420 5.87 -3.86 -19.93
CA ALA A 420 6.95 -4.02 -20.91
C ALA A 420 8.31 -3.59 -20.34
N GLU A 421 8.38 -2.41 -19.70
CA GLU A 421 9.59 -1.93 -19.01
C GLU A 421 10.05 -2.92 -17.94
N ARG A 422 9.13 -3.42 -17.12
CA ARG A 422 9.39 -4.43 -16.08
C ARG A 422 9.93 -5.74 -16.65
N ASP A 423 9.56 -6.16 -17.86
CA ASP A 423 10.11 -7.39 -18.46
C ASP A 423 11.44 -7.17 -19.19
N GLU A 424 11.69 -6.00 -19.78
CA GLU A 424 13.01 -5.67 -20.31
C GLU A 424 14.04 -5.49 -19.17
N ALA A 425 13.70 -4.77 -18.10
CA ALA A 425 14.56 -4.65 -16.92
C ALA A 425 14.87 -6.03 -16.27
N ARG A 426 13.93 -6.98 -16.32
CA ARG A 426 14.17 -8.38 -15.89
C ARG A 426 15.11 -9.14 -16.84
N LYS A 427 15.07 -8.84 -18.14
CA LYS A 427 15.95 -9.41 -19.17
C LYS A 427 17.37 -8.85 -19.07
N GLU A 428 17.52 -7.54 -18.85
CA GLU A 428 18.80 -6.89 -18.54
C GLU A 428 19.40 -7.41 -17.23
N ALA A 429 18.62 -7.49 -16.14
CA ALA A 429 19.11 -8.03 -14.87
C ALA A 429 19.60 -9.49 -14.97
N ARG A 430 18.98 -10.31 -15.82
CA ARG A 430 19.45 -11.67 -16.14
C ARG A 430 20.76 -11.66 -16.93
N ASN A 431 20.89 -10.76 -17.91
CA ASN A 431 22.11 -10.59 -18.71
C ASN A 431 23.29 -10.14 -17.83
N LEU A 432 23.11 -9.07 -17.04
CA LEU A 432 24.11 -8.56 -16.11
C LEU A 432 24.52 -9.59 -15.06
N LYS A 433 23.57 -10.37 -14.52
CA LYS A 433 23.88 -11.51 -13.63
C LYS A 433 24.73 -12.56 -14.34
N GLY A 434 24.40 -12.92 -15.59
CA GLY A 434 25.18 -13.87 -16.38
C GLY A 434 26.62 -13.40 -16.63
N GLN A 435 26.80 -12.10 -16.92
CA GLN A 435 28.10 -11.47 -17.09
C GLN A 435 28.90 -11.45 -15.77
N ALA A 436 28.27 -11.10 -14.65
CA ALA A 436 28.90 -11.12 -13.32
C ALA A 436 29.33 -12.53 -12.90
N GLU A 437 28.51 -13.55 -13.16
CA GLU A 437 28.90 -14.95 -12.94
C GLU A 437 30.06 -15.39 -13.87
N GLY A 438 30.10 -14.90 -15.11
CA GLY A 438 31.21 -15.12 -16.04
C GLY A 438 32.52 -14.54 -15.52
N LEU A 439 32.53 -13.24 -15.20
CA LEU A 439 33.69 -12.52 -14.65
C LEU A 439 34.15 -13.08 -13.30
N SER A 440 33.23 -13.59 -12.48
CA SER A 440 33.60 -14.29 -11.23
C SER A 440 34.37 -15.58 -11.51
N ARG A 441 33.91 -16.41 -12.47
CA ARG A 441 34.61 -17.64 -12.87
C ARG A 441 35.97 -17.34 -13.49
N GLU A 442 36.06 -16.32 -14.33
CA GLU A 442 37.33 -15.84 -14.91
C GLU A 442 38.29 -15.36 -13.83
N GLY A 443 37.81 -14.56 -12.86
CA GLY A 443 38.60 -14.11 -11.72
C GLY A 443 39.14 -15.26 -10.86
N ASP A 444 38.37 -16.32 -10.66
CA ASP A 444 38.82 -17.51 -9.92
C ASP A 444 39.81 -18.37 -10.72
N ILE A 445 39.67 -18.45 -12.06
CA ILE A 445 40.67 -19.06 -12.95
C ILE A 445 41.99 -18.27 -12.92
N LEU A 446 41.94 -16.95 -13.04
CA LEU A 446 43.11 -16.07 -12.98
C LEU A 446 43.81 -16.14 -11.61
N ARG A 447 43.04 -16.22 -10.51
CA ARG A 447 43.58 -16.47 -9.16
C ARG A 447 44.28 -17.83 -9.08
N GLN A 448 43.74 -18.87 -9.69
CA GLN A 448 44.40 -20.18 -9.69
C GLN A 448 45.70 -20.15 -10.51
N GLN A 449 45.66 -19.60 -11.73
CA GLN A 449 46.86 -19.41 -12.56
C GLN A 449 47.95 -18.60 -11.85
N LEU A 450 47.58 -17.59 -11.06
CA LEU A 450 48.51 -16.80 -10.25
C LEU A 450 49.13 -17.64 -9.13
N ARG A 451 48.37 -18.51 -8.45
CA ARG A 451 48.91 -19.48 -7.47
C ARG A 451 49.86 -20.46 -8.13
N ASP A 452 49.46 -21.05 -9.25
CA ASP A 452 50.23 -22.06 -9.98
C ASP A 452 51.55 -21.49 -10.48
N LEU A 453 51.53 -20.28 -11.06
CA LEU A 453 52.74 -19.57 -11.49
C LEU A 453 53.61 -19.14 -10.30
N SER A 454 53.01 -18.75 -9.17
CA SER A 454 53.76 -18.44 -7.94
C SER A 454 54.46 -19.68 -7.38
N ALA A 455 53.83 -20.85 -7.44
CA ALA A 455 54.45 -22.12 -7.07
C ALA A 455 55.59 -22.50 -8.02
N GLN A 456 55.39 -22.37 -9.34
CA GLN A 456 56.44 -22.59 -10.34
C GLN A 456 57.66 -21.68 -10.12
N ILE A 457 57.45 -20.39 -9.82
CA ILE A 457 58.53 -19.44 -9.52
C ILE A 457 59.26 -19.82 -8.23
N LYS A 458 58.54 -20.24 -7.17
CA LYS A 458 59.17 -20.74 -5.94
C LYS A 458 60.03 -21.97 -6.19
N ILE A 459 59.50 -22.98 -6.89
CA ILE A 459 60.23 -24.20 -7.25
C ILE A 459 61.49 -23.85 -8.05
N LEU A 460 61.38 -22.95 -9.05
CA LEU A 460 62.52 -22.53 -9.87
C LEU A 460 63.60 -21.79 -9.06
N LEU A 461 63.21 -20.89 -8.15
CA LEU A 461 64.15 -20.20 -7.26
C LEU A 461 64.84 -21.18 -6.30
N VAL A 462 64.09 -22.14 -5.77
CA VAL A 462 64.60 -23.22 -4.90
C VAL A 462 65.57 -24.13 -5.66
N GLU A 463 65.25 -24.51 -6.90
CA GLU A 463 66.17 -25.24 -7.79
C GLU A 463 67.44 -24.46 -8.11
N MET A 464 67.32 -23.17 -8.43
CA MET A 464 68.49 -22.30 -8.70
C MET A 464 69.39 -22.19 -7.48
N GLN A 465 68.81 -21.93 -6.30
CA GLN A 465 69.58 -21.84 -5.06
C GLN A 465 70.20 -23.19 -4.67
N ALA A 466 69.53 -24.32 -4.95
CA ALA A 466 70.10 -25.65 -4.76
C ALA A 466 71.30 -25.89 -5.69
N ARG A 467 71.24 -25.44 -6.96
CA ARG A 467 72.37 -25.50 -7.91
C ARG A 467 73.54 -24.62 -7.43
N ASP A 468 73.29 -23.35 -7.15
CA ASP A 468 74.31 -22.37 -6.76
C ASP A 468 75.01 -22.73 -5.44
N GLN A 469 74.33 -23.41 -4.52
CA GLN A 469 74.89 -23.88 -3.25
C GLN A 469 75.50 -25.30 -3.31
N GLY A 470 75.49 -25.96 -4.48
CA GLY A 470 76.04 -27.32 -4.67
C GLY A 470 75.20 -28.44 -4.03
N LEU A 471 73.91 -28.19 -3.79
CA LEU A 471 72.95 -29.13 -3.19
C LEU A 471 72.36 -30.14 -4.19
N GLU A 472 72.79 -30.16 -5.46
CA GLU A 472 72.50 -31.28 -6.37
C GLU A 472 73.03 -32.64 -5.85
N ALA A 473 73.98 -32.61 -4.92
CA ALA A 473 74.48 -33.79 -4.20
C ALA A 473 73.59 -34.23 -3.00
N LEU A 474 72.46 -33.56 -2.75
CA LEU A 474 71.51 -33.94 -1.70
C LEU A 474 70.70 -35.18 -2.13
N ASP A 475 70.48 -36.12 -1.21
CA ASP A 475 69.71 -37.35 -1.49
C ASP A 475 68.27 -37.03 -1.92
N THR A 476 67.70 -37.92 -2.72
CA THR A 476 66.35 -37.92 -3.29
C THR A 476 65.25 -37.54 -2.28
N ALA A 477 65.33 -38.02 -1.04
CA ALA A 477 64.41 -37.66 0.03
C ALA A 477 64.51 -36.17 0.43
N GLY A 478 65.72 -35.61 0.47
CA GLY A 478 65.95 -34.20 0.74
C GLY A 478 65.49 -33.29 -0.40
N GLN A 479 65.66 -33.72 -1.65
CA GLN A 479 65.12 -33.02 -2.82
C GLN A 479 63.57 -32.98 -2.80
N MET A 480 62.94 -34.10 -2.43
CA MET A 480 61.48 -34.18 -2.25
C MET A 480 60.99 -33.26 -1.12
N GLN A 481 61.65 -33.26 0.03
CA GLN A 481 61.32 -32.37 1.17
C GLN A 481 61.42 -30.89 0.77
N LEU A 482 62.47 -30.52 0.02
CA LEU A 482 62.67 -29.17 -0.51
C LEU A 482 61.53 -28.75 -1.46
N GLN A 483 61.01 -29.67 -2.28
CA GLN A 483 59.89 -29.43 -3.19
C GLN A 483 58.55 -29.27 -2.44
N MET A 484 58.30 -30.05 -1.39
CA MET A 484 57.10 -29.93 -0.56
C MET A 484 57.06 -28.60 0.23
N ILE A 485 58.22 -28.10 0.67
CA ILE A 485 58.36 -26.74 1.24
C ILE A 485 58.06 -25.67 0.17
N ALA A 486 58.58 -25.82 -1.05
CA ALA A 486 58.32 -24.87 -2.15
C ALA A 486 56.81 -24.77 -2.52
N ASN A 487 56.10 -25.90 -2.50
CA ASN A 487 54.64 -25.96 -2.67
C ASN A 487 53.86 -25.31 -1.51
N GLY A 488 54.46 -25.25 -0.31
CA GLY A 488 53.78 -24.82 0.92
C GLY A 488 52.87 -25.90 1.52
N GLU A 489 53.18 -27.18 1.26
CA GLU A 489 52.47 -28.35 1.81
C GLU A 489 52.99 -28.74 3.21
N LEU A 490 54.14 -28.19 3.60
CA LEU A 490 54.72 -28.29 4.94
C LEU A 490 54.69 -26.90 5.60
N ASP A 491 54.06 -26.78 6.77
CA ASP A 491 54.22 -25.61 7.63
C ASP A 491 55.47 -25.80 8.51
N ASP A 492 56.41 -24.84 8.48
CA ASP A 492 57.72 -24.93 9.15
C ASP A 492 57.67 -25.30 10.63
N GLN A 493 56.61 -24.90 11.35
CA GLN A 493 56.43 -25.24 12.77
C GLN A 493 56.27 -26.75 13.04
N SER A 494 55.99 -27.56 12.02
CA SER A 494 55.94 -29.02 12.10
C SER A 494 57.25 -29.72 11.73
N SER A 495 58.16 -29.03 11.02
CA SER A 495 59.38 -29.65 10.46
C SER A 495 60.61 -29.49 11.36
N ALA A 496 60.54 -28.69 12.43
CA ALA A 496 61.62 -28.49 13.39
C ALA A 496 61.92 -29.69 14.32
N ALA A 497 61.39 -30.88 14.02
CA ALA A 497 61.44 -32.08 14.87
C ALA A 497 62.03 -33.34 14.21
N ASP A 498 62.30 -33.33 12.89
CA ASP A 498 62.89 -34.47 12.17
C ASP A 498 64.39 -34.25 11.92
N GLU A 499 65.24 -34.91 12.70
CA GLU A 499 66.72 -34.82 12.65
C GLU A 499 67.36 -35.46 11.39
N THR A 500 66.63 -35.51 10.27
CA THR A 500 67.22 -35.83 8.96
C THR A 500 68.30 -34.82 8.58
N SER A 501 69.50 -35.30 8.24
CA SER A 501 70.65 -34.47 7.84
C SER A 501 70.36 -33.54 6.65
N ALA A 502 69.34 -33.83 5.84
CA ALA A 502 68.86 -32.95 4.78
C ALA A 502 68.16 -31.70 5.34
N GLY A 503 67.14 -31.86 6.19
CA GLY A 503 66.41 -30.73 6.80
C GLY A 503 67.32 -29.79 7.58
N ALA A 504 68.29 -30.33 8.33
CA ALA A 504 69.29 -29.54 9.03
C ALA A 504 70.19 -28.72 8.08
N LEU A 505 70.65 -29.32 6.97
CA LEU A 505 71.46 -28.62 5.96
C LEU A 505 70.65 -27.57 5.18
N ILE A 506 69.38 -27.84 4.91
CA ILE A 506 68.45 -26.90 4.27
C ILE A 506 68.27 -25.68 5.19
N SER A 507 67.84 -25.89 6.44
CA SER A 507 67.64 -24.80 7.42
C SER A 507 68.92 -23.97 7.68
N GLN A 508 70.10 -24.59 7.61
CA GLN A 508 71.38 -23.93 7.87
C GLN A 508 72.00 -23.19 6.65
N ARG A 509 71.49 -23.40 5.42
CA ARG A 509 72.02 -22.75 4.19
C ARG A 509 71.00 -22.04 3.31
N LEU A 510 69.73 -22.43 3.36
CA LEU A 510 68.64 -21.82 2.60
C LEU A 510 67.81 -20.89 3.49
N LEU A 511 68.08 -19.59 3.36
CA LEU A 511 67.25 -18.51 3.89
C LEU A 511 65.97 -18.37 3.05
N LEU A 512 65.02 -19.27 3.25
CA LEU A 512 63.71 -19.25 2.61
C LEU A 512 62.76 -18.32 3.39
N PHE A 513 62.00 -17.53 2.64
CA PHE A 513 61.01 -16.59 3.19
C PHE A 513 59.72 -16.68 2.37
N ARG A 514 58.59 -16.85 3.05
CA ARG A 514 57.23 -16.97 2.50
C ARG A 514 56.64 -15.61 2.13
N ASN A 515 57.13 -14.53 2.73
CA ASN A 515 56.69 -13.15 2.50
C ASN A 515 57.80 -12.11 2.82
N VAL A 516 57.56 -10.85 2.44
CA VAL A 516 58.54 -9.73 2.62
C VAL A 516 58.81 -9.39 4.08
N GLN A 517 57.85 -9.62 4.97
CA GLN A 517 57.95 -9.31 6.40
C GLN A 517 58.87 -10.33 7.11
N GLU A 518 58.75 -11.60 6.73
CA GLU A 518 59.63 -12.69 7.16
C GLU A 518 61.06 -12.55 6.60
N LEU A 519 61.23 -12.08 5.36
CA LEU A 519 62.52 -11.66 4.82
C LEU A 519 63.14 -10.52 5.66
N GLN A 520 62.34 -9.55 6.10
CA GLN A 520 62.81 -8.46 6.96
C GLN A 520 63.22 -8.97 8.34
N GLU A 521 62.45 -9.87 8.94
CA GLU A 521 62.80 -10.49 10.23
C GLU A 521 64.06 -11.35 10.15
N GLN A 522 64.23 -12.16 9.09
CA GLN A 522 65.47 -12.92 8.86
C GLN A 522 66.68 -12.00 8.64
N ASN A 523 66.55 -10.92 7.86
CA ASN A 523 67.62 -9.93 7.72
C ASN A 523 67.97 -9.26 9.06
N VAL A 524 66.96 -8.95 9.89
CA VAL A 524 67.15 -8.38 11.25
C VAL A 524 67.75 -9.39 12.24
N GLN A 525 67.66 -10.70 11.98
CA GLN A 525 68.38 -11.72 12.75
C GLN A 525 69.82 -11.90 12.27
N LEU A 526 70.05 -11.91 10.94
CA LEU A 526 71.39 -11.98 10.34
C LEU A 526 72.25 -10.76 10.68
N LEU A 527 71.65 -9.57 10.79
CA LEU A 527 72.32 -8.34 11.25
C LEU A 527 72.65 -8.32 12.76
N LYS A 528 72.43 -9.41 13.49
CA LYS A 528 72.76 -9.58 14.92
C LYS A 528 73.80 -10.69 15.17
N LEU A 529 74.31 -11.32 14.10
CA LEU A 529 75.40 -12.29 14.09
C LEU A 529 76.69 -11.64 13.54
#